data_AF-A0AAN8GBG6-F1
#
_entry.id   AF-A0AAN8GBG6-F1
#
_cell.length_a   1.000
_cell.length_b   1.000
_cell.length_c   1.000
_cell.angle_alpha   90.00
_cell.angle_beta   90.00
_cell.angle_gamma   90.00
#
_symmetry.space_group_name_H-M   'P 1'
#
loop_
_entity.id
_entity.type
_entity.pdbx_description
1 polymer ?
#
loop_
_entity_poly.entity_id
_entity_poly.type
_entity_poly.pdbx_seq_one_letter_code
_entity_poly.pdbx_strand_id
1 'polypeptide(L)'
;MCGAVVNGCVVMCGAIVNGCVVMCGAVVNGCVVMCGAVVNGCVVMFGAIVNGCVVMCGAVVNGCVVMCGAVVNGCFVMCGAVVNGCVVMCGAVVNGCVVMCGAVVNGCVVMCGAVVNGCVVRYGAVVRFGAVVMCGAVVRGGAVVRDGSVAFTDLYTKNRLFG
;
A
#
# COMPACT_ATOMS: atom_id res chain seq x y z
N MET A 1 -8.02 8.99 -13.55
CA MET A 1 -8.89 8.19 -14.44
C MET A 1 -10.14 7.81 -13.66
N CYS A 2 -11.33 8.05 -14.21
CA CYS A 2 -12.60 7.68 -13.58
C CYS A 2 -13.36 6.73 -14.51
N GLY A 3 -13.78 5.56 -14.02
CA GLY A 3 -14.55 4.57 -14.82
C GLY A 3 -13.82 3.98 -16.04
N ALA A 4 -12.51 4.20 -16.17
CA ALA A 4 -11.75 3.75 -17.33
C ALA A 4 -11.43 2.24 -17.24
N VAL A 5 -11.54 1.54 -18.37
CA VAL A 5 -11.03 0.17 -18.53
C VAL A 5 -9.72 0.25 -19.32
N VAL A 6 -8.62 -0.24 -18.73
CA VAL A 6 -7.29 -0.27 -19.35
C VAL A 6 -6.86 -1.72 -19.50
N ASN A 7 -6.59 -2.15 -20.73
CA ASN A 7 -5.93 -3.43 -21.01
C ASN A 7 -4.44 -3.15 -21.27
N GLY A 8 -3.56 -3.65 -20.41
CA GLY A 8 -2.14 -3.30 -20.38
C GLY A 8 -1.74 -2.52 -19.12
N CYS A 9 -0.48 -2.09 -19.06
CA CYS A 9 0.08 -1.46 -17.87
C CYS A 9 -0.09 0.07 -17.87
N VAL A 10 -0.46 0.64 -16.71
CA VAL A 10 -0.39 2.08 -16.45
C VAL A 10 0.95 2.36 -15.81
N VAL A 11 1.87 3.01 -16.54
CA VAL A 11 3.26 3.20 -16.11
C VAL A 11 3.61 4.68 -16.03
N MET A 12 4.19 5.12 -14.91
CA MET A 12 4.79 6.44 -14.72
C MET A 12 6.24 6.27 -14.26
N CYS A 13 7.18 6.48 -15.18
CA CYS A 13 8.62 6.43 -14.92
C CYS A 13 9.19 7.85 -14.91
N GLY A 14 9.90 8.24 -13.84
CA GLY A 14 10.55 9.55 -13.72
C GLY A 14 9.60 10.76 -13.76
N ALA A 15 8.29 10.55 -13.65
CA ALA A 15 7.29 11.60 -13.73
C ALA A 15 7.31 12.49 -12.47
N ILE A 16 7.20 13.81 -12.66
CA ILE A 16 6.97 14.77 -11.58
C ILE A 16 5.52 15.24 -11.68
N VAL A 17 4.71 14.94 -10.67
CA VAL A 17 3.29 15.29 -10.60
C VAL A 17 3.07 16.26 -9.46
N ASN A 18 2.62 17.47 -9.76
CA ASN A 18 2.10 18.42 -8.77
C ASN A 18 0.57 18.29 -8.74
N GLY A 19 0.03 17.76 -7.64
CA GLY A 19 -1.38 17.36 -7.53
C GLY A 19 -1.54 15.85 -7.31
N CYS A 20 -2.79 15.38 -7.35
CA CYS A 20 -3.14 14.00 -7.00
C CYS A 20 -3.18 13.06 -8.21
N VAL A 21 -2.57 11.88 -8.09
CA VAL A 21 -2.77 10.76 -9.03
C VAL A 21 -3.98 9.97 -8.54
N VAL A 22 -5.10 10.04 -9.26
CA VAL A 22 -6.37 9.44 -8.82
C VAL A 22 -6.91 8.43 -9.82
N MET A 23 -7.26 7.23 -9.34
CA MET A 23 -8.02 6.21 -10.06
C MET A 23 -9.31 5.87 -9.29
N CYS A 24 -10.46 6.28 -9.83
CA CYS A 24 -11.78 6.05 -9.24
C CYS A 24 -12.59 5.08 -10.11
N GLY A 25 -12.98 3.92 -9.58
CA GLY A 25 -13.76 2.91 -10.33
C GLY A 25 -13.10 2.43 -11.62
N ALA A 26 -11.78 2.57 -11.74
CA ALA A 26 -11.03 2.13 -12.91
C ALA A 26 -10.77 0.62 -12.83
N VAL A 27 -10.79 -0.06 -13.98
CA VAL A 27 -10.42 -1.47 -14.11
C VAL A 27 -9.15 -1.56 -14.94
N VAL A 28 -8.08 -2.11 -14.38
CA VAL A 28 -6.79 -2.28 -15.05
C VAL A 28 -6.49 -3.77 -15.18
N ASN A 29 -6.47 -4.29 -16.40
CA ASN A 29 -6.03 -5.64 -16.72
C ASN A 29 -4.54 -5.58 -17.11
N GLY A 30 -3.69 -5.56 -16.09
CA GLY A 30 -2.26 -5.28 -16.19
C GLY A 30 -1.73 -4.64 -14.90
N CYS A 31 -0.50 -4.13 -14.93
CA CYS A 31 0.14 -3.54 -13.76
C CYS A 31 -0.03 -2.02 -13.69
N VAL A 32 -0.17 -1.48 -12.48
CA VAL A 32 0.00 -0.05 -12.20
C VAL A 32 1.39 0.14 -11.61
N VAL A 33 2.26 0.91 -12.28
CA VAL A 33 3.68 1.01 -11.92
C VAL A 33 4.10 2.48 -11.82
N MET A 34 4.69 2.86 -10.68
CA MET A 34 5.39 4.12 -10.49
C MET A 34 6.86 3.84 -10.16
N CYS A 35 7.77 4.23 -11.06
CA CYS A 35 9.21 4.01 -10.92
C CYS A 35 9.96 5.34 -10.91
N GLY A 36 10.60 5.68 -9.80
CA GLY A 36 11.33 6.95 -9.66
C GLY A 36 10.45 8.21 -9.83
N ALA A 37 9.13 8.07 -9.70
CA ALA A 37 8.19 9.18 -9.82
C ALA A 37 8.15 10.01 -8.54
N VAL A 38 7.97 11.32 -8.67
CA VAL A 38 7.79 12.27 -7.56
C VAL A 38 6.38 12.84 -7.62
N VAL A 39 5.57 12.62 -6.59
CA VAL A 39 4.20 13.11 -6.48
C VAL A 39 4.10 14.09 -5.32
N ASN A 40 3.87 15.37 -5.61
CA ASN A 40 3.55 16.41 -4.64
C ASN A 40 2.02 16.50 -4.51
N GLY A 41 1.46 15.59 -3.73
CA GLY A 41 0.03 15.33 -3.61
C GLY A 41 -0.25 13.87 -3.24
N CYS A 42 -1.51 13.44 -3.36
CA CYS A 42 -1.91 12.10 -2.97
C CYS A 42 -1.94 11.12 -4.16
N VAL A 43 -1.55 9.87 -3.92
CA VAL A 43 -1.81 8.73 -4.82
C VAL A 43 -3.04 8.01 -4.27
N VAL A 44 -4.10 7.91 -5.06
CA VAL A 44 -5.41 7.46 -4.57
C VAL A 44 -6.08 6.46 -5.50
N MET A 45 -6.49 5.32 -4.95
CA MET A 45 -7.34 4.33 -5.60
C MET A 45 -8.65 4.16 -4.82
N PHE A 46 -9.76 4.62 -5.41
CA PHE A 46 -11.12 4.48 -4.86
C PHE A 46 -11.92 3.50 -5.69
N GLY A 47 -12.31 2.35 -5.12
CA GLY A 47 -13.11 1.34 -5.82
C GLY A 47 -12.48 0.81 -7.12
N ALA A 48 -11.16 0.96 -7.28
CA ALA A 48 -10.44 0.51 -8.46
C ALA A 48 -10.17 -1.01 -8.40
N ILE A 49 -10.18 -1.68 -9.54
CA ILE A 49 -9.89 -3.10 -9.69
C ILE A 49 -8.61 -3.23 -10.53
N VAL A 50 -7.58 -3.86 -9.98
CA VAL A 50 -6.31 -4.13 -10.69
C VAL A 50 -6.12 -5.63 -10.78
N ASN A 51 -6.27 -6.18 -11.99
CA ASN A 51 -5.96 -7.56 -12.32
C ASN A 51 -4.49 -7.62 -12.77
N GLY A 52 -3.59 -7.62 -11.78
CA GLY A 52 -2.15 -7.47 -11.93
C GLY A 52 -1.53 -6.84 -10.69
N CYS A 53 -0.30 -6.35 -10.80
CA CYS A 53 0.43 -5.79 -9.66
C CYS A 53 0.31 -4.26 -9.58
N VAL A 54 0.24 -3.73 -8.35
CA VAL A 54 0.45 -2.32 -8.06
C VAL A 54 1.86 -2.18 -7.47
N VAL A 55 2.72 -1.39 -8.12
CA VAL A 55 4.16 -1.32 -7.81
C VAL A 55 4.61 0.13 -7.67
N MET A 56 5.25 0.44 -6.54
CA MET A 56 5.98 1.69 -6.33
C MET A 56 7.45 1.39 -6.04
N CYS A 57 8.34 1.70 -6.99
CA CYS A 57 9.77 1.44 -6.91
C CYS A 57 10.55 2.77 -6.92
N GLY A 58 11.22 3.10 -5.82
CA GLY A 58 11.97 4.36 -5.68
C GLY A 58 11.12 5.63 -5.85
N ALA A 59 9.80 5.52 -5.73
CA ALA A 59 8.88 6.64 -5.85
C ALA A 59 8.86 7.49 -4.57
N VAL A 60 8.71 8.80 -4.70
CA VAL A 60 8.59 9.75 -3.59
C VAL A 60 7.21 10.38 -3.62
N VAL A 61 6.43 10.22 -2.55
CA VAL A 61 5.09 10.80 -2.41
C VAL A 61 5.11 11.79 -1.25
N ASN A 62 5.02 13.08 -1.56
CA ASN A 62 4.82 14.17 -0.60
C ASN A 62 3.31 14.38 -0.41
N GLY A 63 2.70 13.51 0.38
CA GLY A 63 1.27 13.37 0.55
C GLY A 63 0.89 11.94 0.96
N CYS A 64 -0.38 11.57 0.79
CA CYS A 64 -0.88 10.26 1.22
C CYS A 64 -0.96 9.25 0.06
N VAL A 65 -0.69 7.98 0.37
CA VAL A 65 -1.04 6.85 -0.49
C VAL A 65 -2.30 6.19 0.08
N VAL A 66 -3.39 6.17 -0.67
CA VAL A 66 -4.71 5.76 -0.17
C VAL A 66 -5.34 4.72 -1.09
N MET A 67 -5.73 3.58 -0.52
CA MET A 67 -6.54 2.54 -1.18
C MET A 67 -7.84 2.32 -0.39
N CYS A 68 -8.97 2.70 -0.97
CA CYS A 68 -10.27 2.64 -0.31
C CYS A 68 -11.25 1.84 -1.18
N GLY A 69 -11.68 0.68 -0.68
CA GLY A 69 -12.53 -0.27 -1.43
C GLY A 69 -11.88 -0.81 -2.71
N ALA A 70 -10.57 -0.67 -2.87
CA ALA A 70 -9.84 -1.14 -4.05
C ALA A 70 -9.57 -2.65 -3.97
N VAL A 71 -9.58 -3.33 -5.12
CA VAL A 71 -9.31 -4.77 -5.25
C VAL A 71 -8.06 -4.97 -6.12
N VAL A 72 -7.05 -5.64 -5.58
CA VAL A 72 -5.82 -6.00 -6.31
C VAL A 72 -5.74 -7.52 -6.40
N ASN A 73 -5.94 -8.06 -7.60
CA ASN A 73 -5.76 -9.47 -7.93
C ASN A 73 -4.32 -9.66 -8.44
N GLY A 74 -3.38 -9.73 -7.51
CA GLY A 74 -1.94 -9.68 -7.73
C GLY A 74 -1.22 -9.13 -6.50
N CYS A 75 -0.01 -8.59 -6.69
CA CYS A 75 0.80 -8.07 -5.59
C CYS A 75 0.69 -6.55 -5.44
N PHE A 76 0.65 -6.06 -4.20
CA PHE A 76 0.91 -4.66 -3.87
C PHE A 76 2.34 -4.54 -3.32
N VAL A 77 3.20 -3.79 -4.00
CA VAL A 77 4.64 -3.76 -3.73
C VAL A 77 5.15 -2.33 -3.57
N MET A 78 5.85 -2.06 -2.47
CA MET A 78 6.61 -0.82 -2.25
C MET A 78 8.08 -1.15 -1.99
N CYS A 79 8.95 -0.81 -2.94
CA CYS A 79 10.39 -1.09 -2.89
C CYS A 79 11.19 0.22 -2.92
N GLY A 80 11.87 0.56 -1.84
CA GLY A 80 12.64 1.82 -1.71
C GLY A 80 11.79 3.08 -1.86
N ALA A 81 10.47 2.99 -1.73
CA ALA A 81 9.56 4.12 -1.85
C ALA A 81 9.57 4.97 -0.57
N VAL A 82 9.45 6.29 -0.71
CA VAL A 82 9.40 7.24 0.40
C VAL A 82 8.04 7.94 0.39
N VAL A 83 7.30 7.86 1.49
CA VAL A 83 6.00 8.53 1.67
C VAL A 83 6.13 9.52 2.82
N ASN A 84 6.08 10.81 2.52
CA ASN A 84 6.01 11.91 3.48
C ASN A 84 4.54 12.24 3.74
N GLY A 85 3.89 11.42 4.54
CA GLY A 85 2.45 11.40 4.77
C GLY A 85 1.98 10.00 5.19
N CYS A 86 0.68 9.73 5.04
CA CYS A 86 0.09 8.47 5.49
C CYS A 86 -0.05 7.44 4.38
N VAL A 87 0.12 6.16 4.72
CA VAL A 87 -0.30 5.02 3.88
C VAL A 87 -1.56 4.41 4.48
N VAL A 88 -2.66 4.43 3.73
CA VAL A 88 -4.00 4.07 4.22
C VAL A 88 -4.63 3.01 3.33
N MET A 89 -5.08 1.91 3.92
CA MET A 89 -5.87 0.87 3.27
C MET A 89 -7.18 0.66 4.05
N CYS A 90 -8.31 1.09 3.47
CA CYS A 90 -9.64 0.99 4.09
C CYS A 90 -10.56 0.12 3.23
N GLY A 91 -10.97 -1.04 3.75
CA GLY A 91 -11.80 -2.00 3.01
C GLY A 91 -11.17 -2.52 1.71
N ALA A 92 -9.85 -2.39 1.57
CA ALA A 92 -9.13 -2.86 0.39
C ALA A 92 -8.90 -4.37 0.46
N VAL A 93 -8.97 -5.04 -0.69
CA VAL A 93 -8.75 -6.49 -0.82
C VAL A 93 -7.55 -6.76 -1.72
N VAL A 94 -6.59 -7.53 -1.22
CA VAL A 94 -5.42 -7.98 -1.99
C VAL A 94 -5.43 -9.49 -2.07
N ASN A 95 -5.66 -10.03 -3.26
CA ASN A 95 -5.56 -11.47 -3.56
C ASN A 95 -4.17 -11.75 -4.12
N GLY A 96 -3.22 -11.94 -3.21
CA GLY A 96 -1.78 -11.99 -3.49
C GLY A 96 -0.97 -11.39 -2.34
N CYS A 97 0.26 -10.97 -2.61
CA CYS A 97 1.18 -10.51 -1.56
C CYS A 97 1.16 -8.99 -1.37
N VAL A 98 1.29 -8.55 -0.12
CA VAL A 98 1.63 -7.16 0.24
C VAL A 98 3.10 -7.12 0.68
N VAL A 99 3.94 -6.40 -0.05
CA VAL A 99 5.41 -6.39 0.14
C VAL A 99 5.89 -4.96 0.37
N MET A 100 6.64 -4.74 1.45
CA MET A 100 7.32 -3.49 1.75
C MET A 100 8.81 -3.75 2.01
N CYS A 101 9.67 -3.38 1.07
CA CYS A 101 11.12 -3.61 1.12
C CYS A 101 11.87 -2.26 1.08
N GLY A 102 12.56 -1.90 2.17
CA GLY A 102 13.29 -0.62 2.27
C GLY A 102 12.40 0.62 2.15
N ALA A 103 11.09 0.48 2.30
CA ALA A 103 10.13 1.59 2.20
C ALA A 103 10.17 2.45 3.47
N VAL A 104 10.12 3.77 3.31
CA VAL A 104 10.11 4.74 4.42
C VAL A 104 8.79 5.50 4.42
N VAL A 105 8.08 5.48 5.54
CA VAL A 105 6.85 6.26 5.76
C VAL A 105 7.10 7.24 6.90
N ASN A 106 7.14 8.53 6.60
CA ASN A 106 7.20 9.61 7.59
C ASN A 106 5.77 10.08 7.88
N GLY A 107 5.07 9.30 8.70
CA GLY A 107 3.63 9.42 8.96
C GLY A 107 3.02 8.08 9.40
N CYS A 108 1.69 7.95 9.37
CA CYS A 108 0.98 6.76 9.86
C CYS A 108 0.78 5.69 8.78
N VAL A 109 0.73 4.42 9.21
CA VAL A 109 0.29 3.29 8.36
C VAL A 109 -1.00 2.73 8.93
N VAL A 110 -2.10 2.83 8.20
CA VAL A 110 -3.45 2.47 8.67
C VAL A 110 -4.06 1.38 7.79
N MET A 111 -4.51 0.29 8.40
CA MET A 111 -5.25 -0.79 7.76
C MET A 111 -6.57 -1.05 8.50
N CYS A 112 -7.68 -0.62 7.91
CA CYS A 112 -9.01 -0.72 8.50
C CYS A 112 -9.91 -1.61 7.62
N GLY A 113 -10.32 -2.77 8.11
CA GLY A 113 -11.13 -3.74 7.36
C GLY A 113 -10.46 -4.27 6.08
N ALA A 114 -9.14 -4.13 5.96
CA ALA A 114 -8.38 -4.61 4.80
C ALA A 114 -8.20 -6.14 4.86
N VAL A 115 -8.34 -6.82 3.72
CA VAL A 115 -8.19 -8.27 3.61
C VAL A 115 -7.05 -8.60 2.67
N VAL A 116 -6.08 -9.39 3.14
CA VAL A 116 -4.98 -9.92 2.32
C VAL A 116 -5.11 -11.45 2.28
N ASN A 117 -5.40 -11.99 1.11
CA ASN A 117 -5.41 -13.43 0.84
C ASN A 117 -4.05 -13.81 0.23
N GLY A 118 -3.03 -13.85 1.09
CA GLY A 118 -1.62 -14.05 0.74
C GLY A 118 -0.67 -13.38 1.75
N CYS A 119 0.64 -13.45 1.48
CA CYS A 119 1.66 -13.06 2.44
C CYS A 119 1.75 -11.54 2.66
N VAL A 120 2.08 -11.12 3.89
CA VAL A 120 2.48 -9.74 4.20
C VAL A 120 3.95 -9.74 4.62
N VAL A 121 4.82 -9.21 3.77
CA VAL A 121 6.28 -9.21 3.99
C VAL A 121 6.77 -7.79 4.23
N ARG A 122 7.53 -7.57 5.30
CA ARG A 122 8.22 -6.31 5.58
C ARG A 122 9.70 -6.55 5.86
N TYR A 123 10.56 -5.97 5.03
CA TYR A 123 12.01 -6.06 5.16
C TYR A 123 12.63 -4.67 5.15
N GLY A 124 13.27 -4.26 6.25
CA GLY A 124 13.91 -2.95 6.37
C GLY A 124 12.96 -1.75 6.18
N ALA A 125 11.65 -1.95 6.37
CA ALA A 125 10.65 -0.90 6.23
C ALA A 125 10.57 -0.05 7.52
N VAL A 126 10.66 1.27 7.38
CA VAL A 126 10.73 2.20 8.51
C VAL A 126 9.50 3.10 8.53
N VAL A 127 8.80 3.13 9.67
CA VAL A 127 7.70 4.08 9.92
C VAL A 127 8.18 5.06 10.98
N ARG A 128 8.32 6.35 10.62
CA ARG A 128 8.80 7.41 11.51
C ARG A 128 7.65 8.34 11.85
N PHE A 129 7.58 8.76 13.12
CA PHE A 129 6.63 9.74 13.64
C PHE A 129 5.12 9.39 13.50
N GLY A 130 4.77 8.13 13.26
CA GLY A 130 3.38 7.69 13.15
C GLY A 130 3.13 6.27 13.63
N ALA A 131 1.88 5.99 13.97
CA ALA A 131 1.45 4.67 14.46
C ALA A 131 1.16 3.70 13.29
N VAL A 132 1.28 2.40 13.58
CA VAL A 132 0.76 1.32 12.73
C VAL A 132 -0.58 0.86 13.31
N VAL A 133 -1.69 1.29 12.72
CA VAL A 133 -3.04 0.97 13.18
C VAL A 133 -3.63 -0.16 12.32
N MET A 134 -4.04 -1.26 12.95
CA MET A 134 -4.73 -2.37 12.28
C MET A 134 -6.06 -2.67 12.96
N CYS A 135 -7.17 -2.27 12.34
CA CYS A 135 -8.52 -2.45 12.89
C CYS A 135 -9.32 -3.40 11.99
N GLY A 136 -9.61 -4.61 12.45
CA GLY A 136 -10.34 -5.62 11.67
C GLY A 136 -9.63 -6.06 10.38
N ALA A 137 -8.31 -5.84 10.28
CA ALA A 137 -7.51 -6.32 9.16
C ALA A 137 -7.32 -7.85 9.26
N VAL A 138 -7.44 -8.55 8.13
CA VAL A 138 -7.40 -10.02 8.05
C VAL A 138 -6.36 -10.46 7.04
N VAL A 139 -5.41 -11.29 7.48
CA VAL A 139 -4.43 -11.96 6.61
C VAL A 139 -4.74 -13.46 6.57
N ARG A 140 -5.00 -14.01 5.38
CA ARG A 140 -5.35 -15.43 5.17
C ARG A 140 -4.34 -16.06 4.21
N GLY A 141 -3.47 -16.91 4.76
CA GLY A 141 -2.43 -17.63 4.04
C GLY A 141 -1.10 -16.87 3.99
N GLY A 142 -0.06 -17.42 4.63
CA GLY A 142 1.28 -16.83 4.65
C GLY A 142 1.66 -16.18 5.99
N ALA A 143 2.96 -16.21 6.31
CA ALA A 143 3.51 -15.61 7.51
C ALA A 143 3.62 -14.08 7.39
N VAL A 144 3.49 -13.37 8.52
CA VAL A 144 3.87 -11.96 8.62
C VAL A 144 5.36 -11.88 8.96
N VAL A 145 6.21 -11.80 7.94
CA VAL A 145 7.67 -11.68 8.12
C VAL A 145 8.04 -10.24 8.41
N ARG A 146 8.81 -10.02 9.48
CA ARG A 146 9.29 -8.70 9.93
C ARG A 146 10.78 -8.76 10.24
N ASP A 147 11.60 -8.36 9.28
CA ASP A 147 13.04 -8.16 9.51
C ASP A 147 13.37 -6.66 9.54
N GLY A 148 14.04 -6.22 10.61
CA GLY A 148 14.55 -4.85 10.75
C GLY A 148 13.53 -3.78 11.13
N SER A 149 12.71 -4.01 12.18
CA SER A 149 11.76 -3.01 12.69
C SER A 149 12.38 -2.04 13.71
N VAL A 150 12.27 -0.74 13.48
CA VAL A 150 12.44 0.30 14.53
C VAL A 150 11.24 1.24 14.54
N ALA A 151 10.34 1.03 15.50
CA ALA A 151 9.39 2.01 16.01
C ALA A 151 8.91 1.54 17.40
N PHE A 152 9.26 2.29 18.45
CA PHE A 152 8.73 2.10 19.81
C PHE A 152 7.40 2.85 19.96
N THR A 153 6.37 2.16 20.44
CA THR A 153 5.36 2.63 21.42
C THR A 153 4.36 1.49 21.66
N ASP A 154 4.02 1.22 22.92
CA ASP A 154 3.00 0.23 23.30
C ASP A 154 1.63 0.49 22.67
N LEU A 155 0.87 -0.59 22.38
CA LEU A 155 -0.58 -0.68 22.60
C LEU A 155 -1.13 -2.10 22.25
N TYR A 156 -1.29 -2.91 23.29
CA TYR A 156 -2.45 -3.78 23.53
C TYR A 156 -2.98 -4.71 22.39
N THR A 157 -2.37 -5.90 22.25
CA THR A 157 -3.11 -7.10 21.78
C THR A 157 -3.63 -7.89 22.98
N LYS A 158 -4.90 -7.70 23.34
CA LYS A 158 -5.58 -8.47 24.39
C LYS A 158 -6.27 -9.71 23.81
N ASN A 159 -6.04 -10.89 24.41
CA ASN A 159 -6.75 -12.18 24.23
C ASN A 159 -6.62 -12.83 22.83
N ARG A 160 -6.30 -14.12 22.62
CA ARG A 160 -6.31 -15.39 23.42
C ARG A 160 -5.17 -16.31 22.92
N LEU A 161 -4.72 -17.42 23.54
CA LEU A 161 -4.80 -18.02 24.90
C LEU A 161 -3.78 -19.19 24.93
N PHE A 162 -2.87 -19.28 25.90
CA PHE A 162 -2.18 -20.53 26.30
C PHE A 162 -1.62 -20.38 27.73
N GLY A 163 -1.96 -21.32 28.62
CA GLY A 163 -1.54 -21.31 30.04
C GLY A 163 -2.53 -20.61 30.95
#